data_AF-A0A0G4G575-F1
#
_entry.id   AF-A0A0G4G575-F1
#
_cell.length_a   1.000
_cell.length_b   1.000
_cell.length_c   1.000
_cell.angle_alpha   90.00
_cell.angle_beta   90.00
_cell.angle_gamma   90.00
#
_symmetry.space_group_name_H-M   'P 1'
#
loop_
_entity.id
_entity.type
_entity.pdbx_description
1 polymer ?
#
loop_
_entity_poly.entity_id
_entity_poly.type
_entity_poly.pdbx_seq_one_letter_code
_entity_poly.pdbx_strand_id
1 'polypeptide(L)'
;MSNINWPGLLKWSLRHTDGTTDVRRMSQEDMDFLSSAIQEALKNIEDPFQAIQETLPKLKSQSDEEVLTALAVLERCLDFPETARNIEKLDGVQPLLGCLSHQNHDVQEKSCEIFSLLLAHNPEIQEATCNRNGLDKFLALVDSNSQDMVRFRALSALAALTRHFPRAEKMLVDRNGFATLMHAVASGNPRDSQKAASLARHLVHEQRVPPQQVGSSDVSLAVQSCLGDRNVDQSGLEYGEVIAGFLEALVATHRDVLQQTKQLPIIKQAVEGRLQYLGQCQRHHLASRREAERNKPTGAEVDPHELPLDVSVEVDMLKSVLDKVKYA
;
A
#
# COMPACT_ATOMS: atom_id res chain seq x y z
N MET A 1 19.28 5.05 -1.56
CA MET A 1 20.42 4.59 -0.74
C MET A 1 21.70 4.88 -1.50
N SER A 2 22.56 5.72 -0.95
CA SER A 2 23.84 6.09 -1.56
C SER A 2 24.64 4.85 -1.93
N ASN A 3 24.98 4.72 -3.21
CA ASN A 3 25.72 3.61 -3.80
C ASN A 3 27.20 3.70 -3.39
N ILE A 4 27.45 3.62 -2.08
CA ILE A 4 28.80 3.68 -1.51
C ILE A 4 29.48 2.37 -1.88
N ASN A 5 30.53 2.46 -2.69
CA ASN A 5 31.31 1.32 -3.14
C ASN A 5 32.18 0.80 -1.98
N TRP A 6 31.56 0.10 -1.05
CA TRP A 6 32.21 -0.54 0.11
C TRP A 6 33.39 -1.43 -0.28
N PRO A 7 33.32 -2.25 -1.36
CA PRO A 7 34.48 -3.01 -1.83
C PRO A 7 35.65 -2.13 -2.31
N GLY A 8 35.35 -1.03 -2.99
CA GLY A 8 36.34 -0.05 -3.43
C GLY A 8 37.02 0.65 -2.24
N LEU A 9 36.23 1.05 -1.24
CA LEU A 9 36.72 1.67 -0.01
C LEU A 9 37.60 0.70 0.79
N LEU A 10 37.21 -0.57 0.89
CA LEU A 10 38.00 -1.60 1.54
C LEU A 10 39.31 -1.86 0.79
N LYS A 11 39.27 -1.94 -0.54
CA LYS A 11 40.48 -2.14 -1.37
C LYS A 11 41.41 -0.93 -1.31
N TRP A 12 40.85 0.28 -1.17
CA TRP A 12 41.61 1.50 -0.94
C TRP A 12 42.24 1.49 0.47
N SER A 13 41.47 1.19 1.51
CA SER A 13 41.96 1.07 2.88
C SER A 13 43.07 0.02 3.01
N LEU A 14 42.90 -1.18 2.46
CA LEU A 14 43.92 -2.23 2.46
C LEU A 14 45.20 -1.85 1.70
N ARG A 15 45.10 -0.98 0.69
CA ARG A 15 46.29 -0.44 -0.01
C ARG A 15 47.05 0.60 0.80
N HIS A 16 46.36 1.29 1.71
CA HIS A 16 46.91 2.37 2.53
C HIS A 16 47.11 1.94 3.99
N THR A 17 46.83 0.67 4.32
CA THR A 17 47.06 0.06 5.64
C THR A 17 48.04 -1.09 5.43
N ASP A 18 49.33 -0.85 5.66
CA ASP A 18 50.39 -1.85 5.40
C ASP A 18 50.48 -2.96 6.45
N GLY A 19 49.63 -2.92 7.48
CA GLY A 19 49.62 -3.90 8.58
C GLY A 19 50.87 -3.87 9.47
N THR A 20 51.86 -3.01 9.17
CA THR A 20 53.12 -2.84 9.90
C THR A 20 53.22 -1.51 10.64
N THR A 21 52.23 -0.63 10.48
CA THR A 21 52.10 0.64 11.21
C THR A 21 51.13 0.50 12.38
N ASP A 22 51.57 0.90 13.58
CA ASP A 22 50.70 1.03 14.75
C ASP A 22 49.46 1.86 14.39
N VAL A 23 48.28 1.41 14.82
CA VAL A 23 47.04 2.20 14.70
C VAL A 23 47.26 3.52 15.43
N ARG A 24 47.69 4.56 14.69
CA ARG A 24 47.87 5.90 15.24
C ARG A 24 46.51 6.33 15.76
N ARG A 25 46.40 6.50 17.09
CA ARG A 25 45.32 7.30 17.67
C ARG A 25 45.37 8.64 16.94
N MET A 26 44.25 9.03 16.33
CA MET A 26 44.12 10.33 15.69
C MET A 26 44.62 11.41 16.65
N SER A 27 45.37 12.37 16.12
CA SER A 27 45.78 13.51 16.92
C SER A 27 44.53 14.25 17.42
N GLN A 28 44.63 14.93 18.56
CA GLN A 28 43.48 15.68 19.09
C GLN A 28 43.03 16.74 18.08
N GLU A 29 43.96 17.34 17.34
CA GLU A 29 43.68 18.30 16.27
C GLU A 29 42.88 17.68 15.11
N ASP A 30 43.23 16.46 14.67
CA ASP A 30 42.48 15.76 13.62
C ASP A 30 41.08 15.34 14.09
N MET A 31 40.94 14.94 15.36
CA MET A 31 39.65 14.62 15.98
C MET A 31 38.76 15.87 16.07
N ASP A 32 39.33 17.00 16.47
CA ASP A 32 38.60 18.27 16.60
C ASP A 32 38.22 18.83 15.22
N PHE A 33 39.10 18.71 14.22
CA PHE A 33 38.82 19.04 12.82
C PHE A 33 37.67 18.19 12.25
N LEU A 34 37.74 16.87 12.38
CA LEU A 34 36.69 15.97 11.90
C LEU A 34 35.36 16.19 12.63
N SER A 35 35.40 16.39 13.95
CA SER A 35 34.19 16.71 14.73
C SER A 35 33.57 18.03 14.28
N SER A 36 34.39 19.05 14.00
CA SER A 36 33.93 20.34 13.49
C SER A 36 33.34 20.22 12.08
N ALA A 37 33.99 19.49 11.18
CA ALA A 37 33.49 19.25 9.83
C ALA A 37 32.19 18.44 9.81
N ILE A 38 32.06 17.45 10.70
CA ILE A 38 30.83 16.69 10.91
C ILE A 38 29.73 17.61 11.48
N GLN A 39 30.03 18.39 12.51
CA GLN A 39 29.06 19.34 13.08
C GLN A 39 28.62 20.38 12.05
N GLU A 40 29.52 20.89 11.22
CA GLU A 40 29.19 21.85 10.17
C GLU A 40 28.35 21.21 9.05
N ALA A 41 28.68 19.98 8.64
CA ALA A 41 27.89 19.22 7.67
C ALA A 41 26.49 18.85 8.19
N LEU A 42 26.35 18.60 9.49
CA LEU A 42 25.08 18.24 10.14
C LEU A 42 24.32 19.45 10.70
N LYS A 43 24.88 20.67 10.67
CA LYS A 43 24.33 21.88 11.31
C LYS A 43 22.90 22.24 10.88
N ASN A 44 22.53 21.85 9.66
CA ASN A 44 21.21 22.12 9.08
C ASN A 44 20.28 20.89 9.10
N ILE A 45 20.72 19.77 9.68
CA ILE A 45 19.88 18.58 9.86
C ILE A 45 19.19 18.75 11.22
N GLU A 46 17.93 19.18 11.18
CA GLU A 46 17.10 19.21 12.39
C GLU A 46 17.04 17.81 13.01
N ASP A 47 17.26 17.74 14.33
CA ASP A 47 17.12 16.50 15.06
C ASP A 47 15.66 16.03 14.98
N PRO A 48 15.38 14.87 14.36
CA PRO A 48 14.02 14.38 14.21
C PRO A 48 13.32 14.21 15.55
N PHE A 49 14.04 13.89 16.63
CA PHE A 49 13.43 13.77 17.96
C PHE A 49 12.89 15.11 18.46
N GLN A 50 13.69 16.18 18.36
CA GLN A 50 13.27 17.53 18.76
C GLN A 50 12.13 18.04 17.89
N ALA A 51 12.23 17.83 16.57
CA ALA A 51 11.18 18.22 15.63
C ALA A 51 9.84 17.54 15.97
N ILE A 52 9.84 16.23 16.25
CA ILE A 52 8.63 15.50 16.68
C ILE A 52 8.13 16.06 18.02
N GLN A 53 9.01 16.25 19.00
CA GLN A 53 8.66 16.73 20.33
C GLN A 53 7.97 18.10 20.32
N GLU A 54 8.45 19.04 19.50
CA GLU A 54 7.84 20.37 19.35
C GLU A 54 6.53 20.35 18.56
N THR A 55 6.35 19.33 17.72
CA THR A 55 5.25 19.24 16.75
C THR A 55 4.02 18.53 17.32
N LEU A 56 4.22 17.50 18.14
CA LEU A 56 3.11 16.71 18.71
C LEU A 56 2.06 17.53 19.48
N PRO A 57 2.41 18.56 20.29
CA PRO A 57 1.40 19.39 20.94
C PRO A 57 0.52 20.17 19.97
N LYS A 58 1.07 20.56 18.81
CA LYS A 58 0.37 21.36 17.78
C LYS A 58 -0.73 20.57 17.07
N LEU A 59 -0.66 19.23 17.08
CA LEU A 59 -1.72 18.36 16.54
C LEU A 59 -3.08 18.52 17.25
N LYS A 60 -3.09 19.10 18.44
CA LYS A 60 -4.31 19.38 19.22
C LYS A 60 -4.77 20.84 19.10
N SER A 61 -4.15 21.63 18.22
CA SER A 61 -4.56 23.01 17.99
C SER A 61 -5.99 23.07 17.44
N GLN A 62 -6.65 24.20 17.64
CA GLN A 62 -7.94 24.51 17.02
C GLN A 62 -7.78 25.03 15.59
N SER A 63 -6.56 25.38 15.17
CA SER A 63 -6.26 25.86 13.83
C SER A 63 -5.87 24.71 12.91
N ASP A 64 -6.66 24.48 11.87
CA ASP A 64 -6.37 23.51 10.81
C ASP A 64 -4.99 23.73 10.17
N GLU A 65 -4.61 25.00 9.95
CA GLU A 65 -3.31 25.35 9.35
C GLU A 65 -2.13 24.95 10.24
N GLU A 66 -2.26 25.13 11.56
CA GLU A 66 -1.23 24.71 12.51
C GLU A 66 -1.13 23.17 12.56
N VAL A 67 -2.27 22.47 12.54
CA VAL A 67 -2.31 21.01 12.52
C VAL A 67 -1.69 20.47 11.22
N LEU A 68 -2.03 21.04 10.06
CA LEU A 68 -1.47 20.64 8.77
C LEU A 68 0.03 20.90 8.69
N THR A 69 0.49 22.06 9.19
CA THR A 69 1.92 22.36 9.27
C THR A 69 2.64 21.36 10.16
N ALA A 70 2.04 21.00 11.29
CA ALA A 70 2.58 19.98 12.18
C ALA A 70 2.65 18.59 11.52
N LEU A 71 1.60 18.18 10.81
CA LEU A 71 1.61 16.92 10.06
C LEU A 71 2.69 16.91 8.97
N ALA A 72 2.89 18.01 8.25
CA ALA A 72 3.94 18.12 7.23
C ALA A 72 5.35 18.01 7.82
N VAL A 73 5.59 18.55 9.03
CA VAL A 73 6.86 18.37 9.74
C VAL A 73 7.06 16.90 10.13
N LEU A 74 6.02 16.25 10.67
CA LEU A 74 6.08 14.83 11.02
C LEU A 74 6.33 13.95 9.80
N GLU A 75 5.68 14.25 8.67
CA GLU A 75 5.88 13.54 7.40
C GLU A 75 7.34 13.59 6.95
N ARG A 76 7.97 14.77 6.98
CA ARG A 76 9.41 14.90 6.69
C ARG A 76 10.28 14.12 7.66
N CYS A 77 9.88 13.97 8.92
CA CYS A 77 10.61 13.14 9.87
C CYS A 77 10.56 11.65 9.50
N LEU A 78 9.60 11.17 8.69
CA LEU A 78 9.49 9.75 8.34
C LEU A 78 10.66 9.22 7.49
N ASP A 79 11.44 10.12 6.89
CA ASP A 79 12.69 9.76 6.20
C ASP A 79 13.74 9.16 7.15
N PHE A 80 13.61 9.41 8.47
CA PHE A 80 14.50 8.87 9.49
C PHE A 80 13.96 7.56 10.07
N PRO A 81 14.74 6.45 10.06
CA PRO A 81 14.28 5.15 10.58
C PRO A 81 13.85 5.16 12.06
N GLU A 82 14.46 6.03 12.87
CA GLU A 82 14.18 6.15 14.31
C GLU A 82 12.84 6.85 14.60
N THR A 83 12.20 7.47 13.60
CA THR A 83 11.00 8.30 13.80
C THR A 83 9.82 7.55 14.40
N ALA A 84 9.58 6.32 13.94
CA ALA A 84 8.57 5.45 14.52
C ALA A 84 8.75 5.33 16.04
N ARG A 85 9.97 4.95 16.45
CA ARG A 85 10.34 4.80 17.87
C ARG A 85 10.25 6.11 18.64
N ASN A 86 10.66 7.23 18.04
CA ASN A 86 10.59 8.55 18.67
C ASN A 86 9.15 9.00 18.91
N ILE A 87 8.25 8.76 17.95
CA ILE A 87 6.81 9.05 18.10
C ILE A 87 6.23 8.26 19.27
N GLU A 88 6.50 6.96 19.39
CA GLU A 88 5.96 6.19 20.51
C GLU A 88 6.55 6.61 21.87
N LYS A 89 7.87 6.88 21.94
CA LYS A 89 8.51 7.40 23.14
C LYS A 89 7.91 8.72 23.64
N LEU A 90 7.41 9.54 22.72
CA LEU A 90 6.78 10.82 23.00
C LEU A 90 5.25 10.73 23.09
N ASP A 91 4.69 9.52 23.19
CA ASP A 91 3.24 9.25 23.21
C ASP A 91 2.47 9.88 22.03
N GLY A 92 3.14 10.03 20.88
CA GLY A 92 2.64 10.72 19.70
C GLY A 92 1.57 9.97 18.89
N VAL A 93 1.42 8.65 19.10
CA VAL A 93 0.38 7.84 18.43
C VAL A 93 -1.03 8.33 18.79
N GLN A 94 -1.30 8.65 20.06
CA GLN A 94 -2.64 9.06 20.47
C GLN A 94 -3.07 10.43 19.90
N PRO A 95 -2.22 11.49 19.94
CA PRO A 95 -2.50 12.74 19.23
C PRO A 95 -2.78 12.52 17.74
N LEU A 96 -1.96 11.72 17.05
CA LEU A 96 -2.13 11.45 15.62
C LEU A 96 -3.43 10.69 15.31
N LEU A 97 -3.83 9.74 16.16
CA LEU A 97 -5.15 9.09 16.08
C LEU A 97 -6.32 10.05 16.33
N GLY A 98 -6.09 11.16 17.04
CA GLY A 98 -7.04 12.25 17.21
C GLY A 98 -7.35 12.96 15.89
N CYS A 99 -6.32 13.18 15.07
CA CYS A 99 -6.43 13.84 13.76
C CYS A 99 -7.26 13.03 12.75
N LEU A 100 -7.39 11.71 12.91
CA LEU A 100 -8.28 10.88 12.09
C LEU A 100 -9.76 11.21 12.25
N SER A 101 -10.15 11.85 13.37
CA SER A 101 -11.54 12.25 13.64
C SER A 101 -11.75 13.75 13.46
N HIS A 102 -10.81 14.43 12.79
CA HIS A 102 -10.86 15.86 12.54
C HIS A 102 -11.94 16.22 11.52
N GLN A 103 -12.50 17.43 11.56
CA GLN A 103 -13.54 17.86 10.60
C GLN A 103 -12.98 18.13 9.20
N ASN A 104 -11.74 18.62 9.13
CA ASN A 104 -11.02 18.86 7.89
C ASN A 104 -10.49 17.56 7.26
N HIS A 105 -10.88 17.29 6.02
CA HIS A 105 -10.47 16.11 5.26
C HIS A 105 -8.97 16.08 4.93
N ASP A 106 -8.32 17.23 4.74
CA ASP A 106 -6.88 17.28 4.47
C ASP A 106 -6.08 16.80 5.68
N VAL A 107 -6.55 17.14 6.89
CA VAL A 107 -5.98 16.66 8.15
C VAL A 107 -6.16 15.15 8.28
N GLN A 108 -7.36 14.63 7.98
CA GLN A 108 -7.65 13.20 8.00
C GLN A 108 -6.75 12.45 6.99
N GLU A 109 -6.63 12.98 5.77
CA GLU A 109 -5.82 12.41 4.69
C GLU A 109 -4.35 12.33 5.08
N LYS A 110 -3.74 13.46 5.48
CA LYS A 110 -2.32 13.50 5.90
C LYS A 110 -2.05 12.59 7.08
N SER A 111 -2.97 12.54 8.05
CA SER A 111 -2.83 11.66 9.20
C SER A 111 -2.85 10.19 8.80
N CYS A 112 -3.75 9.80 7.89
CA CYS A 112 -3.78 8.43 7.35
C CYS A 112 -2.51 8.11 6.55
N GLU A 113 -2.00 9.06 5.76
CA GLU A 113 -0.76 8.90 5.00
C GLU A 113 0.44 8.67 5.93
N ILE A 114 0.61 9.51 6.96
CA ILE A 114 1.66 9.35 7.98
C ILE A 114 1.54 7.98 8.66
N PHE A 115 0.33 7.55 9.04
CA PHE A 115 0.14 6.21 9.61
C PHE A 115 0.51 5.10 8.64
N SER A 116 0.16 5.22 7.35
CA SER A 116 0.49 4.20 6.35
C SER A 116 1.99 3.96 6.21
N LEU A 117 2.80 4.98 6.47
CA LEU A 117 4.26 4.92 6.46
C LEU A 117 4.81 4.47 7.82
N LEU A 118 4.29 5.02 8.93
CA LEU A 118 4.74 4.67 10.28
C LEU A 118 4.51 3.20 10.64
N LEU A 119 3.38 2.64 10.22
CA LEU A 119 2.99 1.28 10.57
C LEU A 119 3.73 0.22 9.76
N ALA A 120 4.18 0.57 8.55
CA ALA A 120 4.83 -0.35 7.65
C ALA A 120 6.14 -0.87 8.28
N HIS A 121 6.19 -2.19 8.51
CA HIS A 121 7.36 -2.87 9.08
C HIS A 121 7.74 -2.45 10.51
N ASN A 122 6.81 -1.86 11.29
CA ASN A 122 7.06 -1.41 12.66
C ASN A 122 6.07 -2.05 13.66
N PRO A 123 6.35 -3.26 14.18
CA PRO A 123 5.42 -3.99 15.07
C PRO A 123 5.13 -3.26 16.38
N GLU A 124 6.09 -2.51 16.93
CA GLU A 124 5.87 -1.70 18.14
C GLU A 124 4.79 -0.64 17.90
N ILE A 125 4.82 0.04 16.74
CA ILE A 125 3.82 1.05 16.37
C ILE A 125 2.49 0.40 16.00
N GLN A 126 2.51 -0.76 15.34
CA GLN A 126 1.28 -1.53 15.08
C GLN A 126 0.59 -1.91 16.39
N GLU A 127 1.34 -2.42 17.37
CA GLU A 127 0.82 -2.78 18.69
C GLU A 127 0.28 -1.55 19.45
N ALA A 128 1.07 -0.49 19.52
CA ALA A 128 0.68 0.80 20.09
C ALA A 128 -0.62 1.35 19.48
N THR A 129 -0.75 1.27 18.16
CA THR A 129 -1.93 1.75 17.42
C THR A 129 -3.15 0.87 17.67
N CYS A 130 -2.99 -0.46 17.74
CA CYS A 130 -4.07 -1.37 18.10
C CYS A 130 -4.55 -1.15 19.54
N ASN A 131 -3.64 -0.97 20.50
CA ASN A 131 -3.96 -0.72 21.91
C ASN A 131 -4.76 0.58 22.09
N ARG A 132 -4.55 1.55 21.20
CA ARG A 132 -5.18 2.89 21.21
C ARG A 132 -6.41 3.01 20.28
N ASN A 133 -7.02 1.89 19.91
CA ASN A 133 -8.22 1.82 19.09
C ASN A 133 -8.06 2.37 17.65
N GLY A 134 -6.84 2.32 17.11
CA GLY A 134 -6.57 2.83 15.76
C GLY A 134 -7.26 2.03 14.65
N LEU A 135 -7.39 0.71 14.80
CA LEU A 135 -8.05 -0.16 13.83
C LEU A 135 -9.51 0.27 13.57
N ASP A 136 -10.28 0.49 14.63
CA ASP A 136 -11.68 0.90 14.54
C ASP A 136 -11.81 2.30 13.91
N LYS A 137 -10.86 3.20 14.17
CA LYS A 137 -10.83 4.54 13.55
C LYS A 137 -10.60 4.46 12.04
N PHE A 138 -9.65 3.63 11.58
CA PHE A 138 -9.45 3.48 10.14
C PHE A 138 -10.61 2.77 9.46
N LEU A 139 -11.20 1.74 10.08
CA LEU A 139 -12.41 1.09 9.57
C LEU A 139 -13.56 2.11 9.42
N ALA A 140 -13.78 2.96 10.42
CA ALA A 140 -14.79 4.00 10.35
C ALA A 140 -14.56 4.96 9.17
N LEU A 141 -13.32 5.35 8.89
CA LEU A 141 -12.99 6.22 7.75
C LEU A 141 -13.18 5.55 6.39
N VAL A 142 -13.01 4.23 6.31
CA VAL A 142 -13.24 3.44 5.09
C VAL A 142 -14.73 3.23 4.83
N ASP A 143 -15.49 2.96 5.89
CA ASP A 143 -16.92 2.68 5.82
C ASP A 143 -17.76 3.96 5.67
N SER A 144 -17.28 5.08 6.20
CA SER A 144 -17.93 6.37 5.97
C SER A 144 -17.85 6.78 4.50
N ASN A 145 -18.85 7.55 4.03
CA ASN A 145 -18.80 8.28 2.75
C ASN A 145 -17.75 9.41 2.79
N SER A 146 -16.53 9.09 3.24
CA SER A 146 -15.36 9.94 3.21
C SER A 146 -15.00 10.33 1.78
N GLN A 147 -14.30 11.45 1.65
CA GLN A 147 -13.64 11.81 0.40
C GLN A 147 -12.76 10.67 -0.10
N ASP A 148 -12.73 10.47 -1.42
CA ASP A 148 -12.02 9.36 -2.07
C ASP A 148 -10.57 9.24 -1.59
N MET A 149 -9.86 10.37 -1.43
CA MET A 149 -8.47 10.34 -0.99
C MET A 149 -8.32 9.91 0.47
N VAL A 150 -9.20 10.36 1.36
CA VAL A 150 -9.19 9.94 2.78
C VAL A 150 -9.43 8.44 2.89
N ARG A 151 -10.42 7.91 2.15
CA ARG A 151 -10.72 6.47 2.12
C ARG A 151 -9.53 5.66 1.60
N PHE A 152 -8.90 6.08 0.50
CA PHE A 152 -7.71 5.43 -0.04
C PHE A 152 -6.54 5.39 0.95
N ARG A 153 -6.28 6.51 1.64
CA ARG A 153 -5.22 6.59 2.66
C ARG A 153 -5.56 5.76 3.90
N ALA A 154 -6.82 5.73 4.34
CA ALA A 154 -7.28 4.88 5.43
C ALA A 154 -7.12 3.39 5.10
N LEU A 155 -7.46 2.96 3.87
CA LEU A 155 -7.20 1.60 3.37
C LEU A 155 -5.69 1.27 3.38
N SER A 156 -4.86 2.24 3.00
CA SER A 156 -3.40 2.08 3.02
C SER A 156 -2.85 1.93 4.43
N ALA A 157 -3.36 2.73 5.38
CA ALA A 157 -3.02 2.60 6.80
C ALA A 157 -3.50 1.28 7.41
N LEU A 158 -4.71 0.81 7.07
CA LEU A 158 -5.19 -0.52 7.47
C LEU A 158 -4.30 -1.64 6.95
N ALA A 159 -3.88 -1.57 5.68
CA ALA A 159 -2.97 -2.55 5.11
C ALA A 159 -1.62 -2.54 5.83
N ALA A 160 -1.08 -1.37 6.17
CA ALA A 160 0.17 -1.24 6.92
C ALA A 160 0.03 -1.71 8.38
N LEU A 161 -1.12 -1.50 9.02
CA LEU A 161 -1.40 -1.95 10.39
C LEU A 161 -1.46 -3.48 10.49
N THR A 162 -2.02 -4.13 9.47
CA THR A 162 -2.43 -5.53 9.53
C THR A 162 -1.40 -6.50 8.94
N ARG A 163 -0.71 -6.12 7.86
CA ARG A 163 0.22 -7.02 7.18
C ARG A 163 1.35 -7.47 8.11
N HIS A 164 1.56 -8.79 8.13
CA HIS A 164 2.58 -9.46 8.96
C HIS A 164 2.41 -9.22 10.47
N PHE A 165 1.21 -8.84 10.91
CA PHE A 165 0.89 -8.63 12.31
C PHE A 165 -0.37 -9.40 12.73
N PRO A 166 -0.24 -10.68 13.12
CA PRO A 166 -1.36 -11.59 13.39
C PRO A 166 -2.45 -11.05 14.32
N ARG A 167 -2.04 -10.23 15.31
CA ARG A 167 -2.96 -9.60 16.25
C ARG A 167 -3.93 -8.64 15.55
N ALA A 168 -3.42 -7.75 14.69
CA ALA A 168 -4.25 -6.82 13.94
C ALA A 168 -5.07 -7.52 12.86
N GLU A 169 -4.53 -8.55 12.20
CA GLU A 169 -5.28 -9.37 11.24
C GLU A 169 -6.52 -10.00 11.89
N LYS A 170 -6.34 -10.60 13.07
CA LYS A 170 -7.44 -11.17 13.84
C LYS A 170 -8.45 -10.10 14.27
N MET A 171 -7.97 -8.97 14.81
CA MET A 171 -8.86 -7.86 15.20
C MET A 171 -9.67 -7.33 14.02
N LEU A 172 -9.06 -7.21 12.84
CA LEU A 172 -9.75 -6.74 11.64
C LEU A 172 -10.91 -7.67 11.27
N VAL A 173 -10.69 -8.98 11.29
CA VAL A 173 -11.72 -9.98 11.00
C VAL A 173 -12.81 -10.01 12.07
N ASP A 174 -12.43 -9.97 13.35
CA ASP A 174 -13.35 -9.95 14.50
C ASP A 174 -14.27 -8.70 14.48
N ARG A 175 -13.81 -7.60 13.86
CA ARG A 175 -14.56 -6.35 13.66
C ARG A 175 -15.33 -6.29 12.34
N ASN A 176 -15.53 -7.44 11.67
CA ASN A 176 -16.19 -7.53 10.37
C ASN A 176 -15.50 -6.72 9.27
N GLY A 177 -14.21 -6.42 9.42
CA GLY A 177 -13.44 -5.62 8.47
C GLY A 177 -13.33 -6.25 7.09
N PHE A 178 -13.45 -7.58 6.96
CA PHE A 178 -13.49 -8.23 5.64
C PHE A 178 -14.70 -7.78 4.80
N ALA A 179 -15.88 -7.62 5.42
CA ALA A 179 -17.05 -7.09 4.73
C ALA A 179 -16.84 -5.63 4.30
N THR A 180 -16.26 -4.80 5.18
CA THR A 180 -15.85 -3.43 4.84
C THR A 180 -14.87 -3.39 3.65
N LEU A 181 -13.93 -4.33 3.58
CA LEU A 181 -13.05 -4.46 2.41
C LEU A 181 -13.82 -4.85 1.15
N MET A 182 -14.81 -5.74 1.23
CA MET A 182 -15.65 -6.10 0.08
C MET A 182 -16.47 -4.89 -0.41
N HIS A 183 -17.01 -4.08 0.50
CA HIS A 183 -17.66 -2.82 0.12
C HIS A 183 -16.69 -1.84 -0.55
N ALA A 184 -15.46 -1.73 -0.05
CA ALA A 184 -14.42 -0.91 -0.69
C ALA A 184 -14.00 -1.45 -2.07
N VAL A 185 -13.95 -2.78 -2.25
CA VAL A 185 -13.76 -3.43 -3.56
C VAL A 185 -14.90 -3.08 -4.51
N ALA A 186 -16.13 -2.99 -4.02
CA ALA A 186 -17.32 -2.64 -4.79
C ALA A 186 -17.53 -1.12 -4.99
N SER A 187 -16.64 -0.26 -4.50
CA SER A 187 -16.85 1.20 -4.45
C SER A 187 -16.89 1.90 -5.82
N GLY A 188 -16.40 1.25 -6.88
CA GLY A 188 -16.27 1.86 -8.21
C GLY A 188 -15.07 2.80 -8.35
N ASN A 189 -14.32 3.06 -7.28
CA ASN A 189 -13.03 3.76 -7.36
C ASN A 189 -11.89 2.73 -7.52
N PRO A 190 -11.14 2.75 -8.64
CA PRO A 190 -10.17 1.70 -8.94
C PRO A 190 -9.03 1.62 -7.91
N ARG A 191 -8.63 2.75 -7.31
CA ARG A 191 -7.55 2.79 -6.31
C ARG A 191 -7.98 2.13 -5.00
N ASP A 192 -9.19 2.42 -4.56
CA ASP A 192 -9.79 1.79 -3.36
C ASP A 192 -9.97 0.30 -3.59
N SER A 193 -10.55 -0.06 -4.74
CA SER A 193 -10.80 -1.44 -5.11
C SER A 193 -9.50 -2.27 -5.18
N GLN A 194 -8.45 -1.75 -5.81
CA GLN A 194 -7.14 -2.41 -5.86
C GLN A 194 -6.53 -2.57 -4.47
N LYS A 195 -6.55 -1.51 -3.63
CA LYS A 195 -5.97 -1.56 -2.29
C LYS A 195 -6.72 -2.54 -1.39
N ALA A 196 -8.04 -2.47 -1.39
CA ALA A 196 -8.90 -3.35 -0.61
C ALA A 196 -8.79 -4.82 -1.06
N ALA A 197 -8.78 -5.09 -2.37
CA ALA A 197 -8.58 -6.44 -2.90
C ALA A 197 -7.20 -7.00 -2.56
N SER A 198 -6.15 -6.16 -2.61
CA SER A 198 -4.79 -6.56 -2.20
C SER A 198 -4.73 -6.98 -0.73
N LEU A 199 -5.40 -6.23 0.16
CA LEU A 199 -5.48 -6.58 1.58
C LEU A 199 -6.37 -7.80 1.82
N ALA A 200 -7.51 -7.90 1.15
CA ALA A 200 -8.39 -9.07 1.24
C ALA A 200 -7.66 -10.34 0.78
N ARG A 201 -6.89 -10.27 -0.32
CA ARG A 201 -6.03 -11.36 -0.81
C ARG A 201 -5.03 -11.81 0.25
N HIS A 202 -4.38 -10.86 0.94
CA HIS A 202 -3.47 -11.15 2.05
C HIS A 202 -4.18 -11.93 3.17
N LEU A 203 -5.34 -11.45 3.64
CA LEU A 203 -6.09 -12.12 4.71
C LEU A 203 -6.57 -13.53 4.33
N VAL A 204 -6.93 -13.73 3.06
CA VAL A 204 -7.31 -15.05 2.54
C VAL A 204 -6.11 -16.00 2.51
N HIS A 205 -4.94 -15.55 2.04
CA HIS A 205 -3.72 -16.38 2.03
C HIS A 205 -3.28 -16.78 3.45
N GLU A 206 -3.37 -15.85 4.40
CA GLU A 206 -3.07 -16.11 5.81
C GLU A 206 -4.18 -16.90 6.54
N GLN A 207 -5.22 -17.34 5.82
CA GLN A 207 -6.36 -18.12 6.33
C GLN A 207 -7.04 -17.45 7.53
N ARG A 208 -7.10 -16.12 7.53
CA ARG A 208 -7.69 -15.33 8.61
C ARG A 208 -9.19 -15.18 8.47
N VAL A 209 -9.71 -15.27 7.24
CA VAL A 209 -11.12 -15.01 6.94
C VAL A 209 -11.97 -16.24 7.27
N PRO A 210 -12.99 -16.11 8.13
CA PRO A 210 -13.84 -17.22 8.50
C PRO A 210 -14.82 -17.56 7.35
N PRO A 211 -15.20 -18.84 7.19
CA PRO A 211 -16.15 -19.28 6.16
C PRO A 211 -17.44 -18.47 6.10
N GLN A 212 -17.96 -18.04 7.24
CA GLN A 212 -19.21 -17.27 7.33
C GLN A 212 -19.11 -15.91 6.61
N GLN A 213 -17.97 -15.24 6.70
CA GLN A 213 -17.75 -13.95 6.03
C GLN A 213 -17.52 -14.14 4.52
N VAL A 214 -16.87 -15.23 4.11
CA VAL A 214 -16.69 -15.58 2.68
C VAL A 214 -18.04 -15.92 2.03
N GLY A 215 -18.92 -16.60 2.76
CA GLY A 215 -20.24 -16.98 2.29
C GLY A 215 -21.26 -15.82 2.17
N SER A 216 -20.87 -14.60 2.54
CA SER A 216 -21.73 -13.41 2.51
C SER A 216 -21.98 -12.91 1.08
N SER A 217 -23.13 -12.24 0.85
CA SER A 217 -23.44 -11.62 -0.44
C SER A 217 -22.43 -10.54 -0.85
N ASP A 218 -21.71 -9.95 0.11
CA ASP A 218 -20.77 -8.86 -0.12
C ASP A 218 -19.63 -9.29 -1.04
N VAL A 219 -19.17 -10.53 -0.90
CA VAL A 219 -18.16 -11.12 -1.80
C VAL A 219 -18.67 -11.14 -3.24
N SER A 220 -19.90 -11.64 -3.45
CA SER A 220 -20.47 -11.73 -4.80
C SER A 220 -20.67 -10.35 -5.43
N LEU A 221 -21.13 -9.36 -4.66
CA LEU A 221 -21.27 -7.98 -5.10
C LEU A 221 -19.91 -7.37 -5.46
N ALA A 222 -18.90 -7.56 -4.61
CA ALA A 222 -17.54 -7.11 -4.86
C ALA A 222 -16.98 -7.66 -6.17
N VAL A 223 -17.12 -8.97 -6.41
CA VAL A 223 -16.64 -9.63 -7.65
C VAL A 223 -17.36 -9.09 -8.89
N GLN A 224 -18.68 -8.90 -8.83
CA GLN A 224 -19.45 -8.38 -9.95
C GLN A 224 -19.09 -6.93 -10.27
N SER A 225 -18.94 -6.09 -9.24
CA SER A 225 -18.59 -4.68 -9.42
C SER A 225 -17.17 -4.50 -9.96
N CYS A 226 -16.17 -5.20 -9.41
CA CYS A 226 -14.77 -5.01 -9.81
C CYS A 226 -14.46 -5.56 -11.20
N LEU A 227 -15.04 -6.72 -11.57
CA LEU A 227 -14.88 -7.27 -12.92
C LEU A 227 -15.75 -6.57 -13.97
N GLY A 228 -16.79 -5.84 -13.52
CA GLY A 228 -17.65 -5.01 -14.35
C GLY A 228 -17.01 -3.70 -14.80
N ASP A 229 -15.95 -3.24 -14.12
CA ASP A 229 -15.20 -2.04 -14.53
C ASP A 229 -14.57 -2.27 -15.90
N ARG A 230 -14.84 -1.37 -16.84
CA ARG A 230 -14.37 -1.44 -18.23
C ARG A 230 -13.10 -0.60 -18.46
N ASN A 231 -12.58 0.08 -17.45
CA ASN A 231 -11.39 0.91 -17.62
C ASN A 231 -10.13 0.04 -17.64
N VAL A 232 -9.56 -0.15 -18.84
CA VAL A 232 -8.28 -0.86 -19.04
C VAL A 232 -7.09 0.10 -19.07
N ASP A 233 -7.31 1.38 -19.40
CA ASP A 233 -6.21 2.26 -19.85
C ASP A 233 -5.66 3.20 -18.76
N GLN A 234 -6.44 3.54 -17.72
CA GLN A 234 -6.00 4.41 -16.60
C GLN A 234 -5.51 3.64 -15.35
N SER A 235 -5.95 2.39 -15.21
CA SER A 235 -5.69 1.55 -14.02
C SER A 235 -5.36 0.09 -14.38
N GLY A 236 -5.54 -0.32 -15.63
CA GLY A 236 -6.02 -1.67 -15.94
C GLY A 236 -5.04 -2.83 -15.93
N LEU A 237 -3.72 -2.63 -15.88
CA LEU A 237 -2.78 -3.75 -15.73
C LEU A 237 -2.65 -4.16 -14.26
N GLU A 238 -2.18 -3.25 -13.42
CA GLU A 238 -2.01 -3.54 -11.99
C GLU A 238 -3.35 -3.80 -11.29
N TYR A 239 -4.42 -3.10 -11.70
CA TYR A 239 -5.76 -3.35 -11.19
C TYR A 239 -6.23 -4.77 -11.54
N GLY A 240 -6.18 -5.12 -12.82
CA GLY A 240 -6.64 -6.41 -13.32
C GLY A 240 -5.92 -7.58 -12.65
N GLU A 241 -4.60 -7.52 -12.54
CA GLU A 241 -3.79 -8.54 -11.87
C GLU A 241 -4.09 -8.67 -10.38
N VAL A 242 -4.28 -7.54 -9.68
CA VAL A 242 -4.59 -7.57 -8.24
C VAL A 242 -5.97 -8.17 -7.99
N ILE A 243 -6.97 -7.80 -8.80
CA ILE A 243 -8.32 -8.37 -8.72
C ILE A 243 -8.29 -9.86 -9.07
N ALA A 244 -7.66 -10.25 -10.18
CA ALA A 244 -7.56 -11.64 -10.60
C ALA A 244 -6.83 -12.50 -9.55
N GLY A 245 -5.74 -11.99 -8.97
CA GLY A 245 -5.02 -12.67 -7.89
C GLY A 245 -5.83 -12.78 -6.59
N PHE A 246 -6.68 -11.78 -6.28
CA PHE A 246 -7.62 -11.88 -5.15
C PHE A 246 -8.64 -13.00 -5.39
N LEU A 247 -9.27 -13.04 -6.56
CA LEU A 247 -10.24 -14.07 -6.93
C LEU A 247 -9.62 -15.47 -6.93
N GLU A 248 -8.39 -15.58 -7.44
CA GLU A 248 -7.67 -16.85 -7.43
C GLU A 248 -7.40 -17.35 -6.01
N ALA A 249 -6.93 -16.48 -5.12
CA ALA A 249 -6.72 -16.83 -3.71
C ALA A 249 -8.03 -17.24 -3.03
N LEU A 250 -9.11 -16.50 -3.29
CA LEU A 250 -10.43 -16.74 -2.73
C LEU A 250 -10.99 -18.10 -3.14
N VAL A 251 -10.97 -18.41 -4.45
CA VAL A 251 -11.45 -19.69 -4.99
C VAL A 251 -10.55 -20.84 -4.55
N ALA A 252 -9.23 -20.64 -4.50
CA ALA A 252 -8.30 -21.69 -4.07
C ALA A 252 -8.46 -22.08 -2.60
N THR A 253 -8.76 -21.11 -1.73
CA THR A 253 -8.79 -21.31 -0.27
C THR A 253 -10.18 -21.69 0.25
N HIS A 254 -11.25 -21.11 -0.31
CA HIS A 254 -12.61 -21.21 0.23
C HIS A 254 -13.63 -21.82 -0.74
N ARG A 255 -13.16 -22.67 -1.66
CA ARG A 255 -13.98 -23.30 -2.71
C ARG A 255 -15.27 -23.94 -2.18
N ASP A 256 -15.16 -24.78 -1.16
CA ASP A 256 -16.30 -25.55 -0.61
C ASP A 256 -17.38 -24.62 -0.06
N VAL A 257 -16.96 -23.53 0.59
CA VAL A 257 -17.86 -22.51 1.14
C VAL A 257 -18.58 -21.80 0.01
N LEU A 258 -17.86 -21.34 -1.00
CA LEU A 258 -18.43 -20.66 -2.17
C LEU A 258 -19.40 -21.56 -2.96
N GLN A 259 -19.16 -22.87 -2.97
CA GLN A 259 -20.06 -23.86 -3.56
C GLN A 259 -21.35 -23.98 -2.76
N GLN A 260 -21.24 -24.15 -1.43
CA GLN A 260 -22.38 -24.28 -0.52
C GLN A 260 -23.26 -23.02 -0.52
N THR A 261 -22.66 -21.84 -0.62
CA THR A 261 -23.38 -20.56 -0.67
C THR A 261 -23.82 -20.14 -2.07
N LYS A 262 -23.61 -21.00 -3.09
CA LYS A 262 -24.01 -20.77 -4.49
C LYS A 262 -23.38 -19.52 -5.12
N GLN A 263 -22.20 -19.12 -4.66
CA GLN A 263 -21.47 -17.97 -5.20
C GLN A 263 -20.57 -18.34 -6.39
N LEU A 264 -20.11 -19.60 -6.48
CA LEU A 264 -19.26 -20.06 -7.58
C LEU A 264 -19.84 -19.77 -8.99
N PRO A 265 -21.14 -20.01 -9.27
CA PRO A 265 -21.71 -19.67 -10.58
C PRO A 265 -21.68 -18.17 -10.89
N ILE A 266 -21.86 -17.33 -9.88
CA ILE A 266 -21.82 -15.86 -10.01
C ILE A 266 -20.41 -15.40 -10.36
N ILE A 267 -19.42 -15.90 -9.62
CA ILE A 267 -17.99 -15.62 -9.87
C ILE A 267 -17.61 -16.09 -11.28
N LYS A 268 -18.02 -17.31 -11.66
CA LYS A 268 -17.77 -17.86 -13.01
C LYS A 268 -18.31 -16.93 -14.10
N GLN A 269 -19.57 -16.51 -13.99
CA GLN A 269 -20.20 -15.65 -14.97
C GLN A 269 -19.49 -14.29 -15.08
N ALA A 270 -19.10 -13.70 -13.95
CA ALA A 270 -18.38 -12.43 -13.92
C ALA A 270 -16.99 -12.55 -14.58
N VAL A 271 -16.25 -13.62 -14.29
CA VAL A 271 -14.93 -13.89 -14.89
C VAL A 271 -15.04 -14.15 -16.39
N GLU A 272 -16.02 -14.94 -16.84
CA GLU A 272 -16.27 -15.17 -18.27
C GLU A 272 -16.60 -13.85 -19.00
N GLY A 273 -17.41 -12.98 -18.39
CA GLY A 273 -17.71 -11.66 -18.92
C GLY A 273 -16.47 -10.77 -19.06
N ARG A 274 -15.61 -10.74 -18.05
CA ARG A 274 -14.35 -9.98 -18.08
C ARG A 274 -13.40 -10.51 -19.15
N LEU A 275 -13.22 -11.82 -19.26
CA LEU A 275 -12.37 -12.44 -20.29
C LEU A 275 -12.86 -12.14 -21.72
N GLN A 276 -14.18 -12.17 -21.94
CA GLN A 276 -14.77 -11.78 -23.22
C GLN A 276 -14.48 -10.31 -23.55
N TYR A 277 -14.58 -9.42 -22.56
CA TYR A 277 -14.29 -8.00 -22.70
C TYR A 277 -12.81 -7.76 -23.03
N LEU A 278 -11.88 -8.32 -22.25
CA LEU A 278 -10.44 -8.21 -22.49
C LEU A 278 -10.06 -8.70 -23.89
N GLY A 279 -10.64 -9.83 -24.32
CA GLY A 279 -10.44 -10.36 -25.67
C GLY A 279 -11.02 -9.49 -26.78
N GLN A 280 -12.06 -8.67 -26.51
CA GLN A 280 -12.54 -7.66 -27.46
C GLN A 280 -11.57 -6.47 -27.53
N CYS A 281 -11.07 -5.97 -26.39
CA CYS A 281 -10.10 -4.88 -26.34
C CYS A 281 -8.80 -5.24 -27.08
N GLN A 282 -8.24 -6.43 -26.85
CA GLN A 282 -7.05 -6.90 -27.56
C GLN A 282 -7.27 -6.96 -29.08
N ARG A 283 -8.42 -7.47 -29.53
CA ARG A 283 -8.76 -7.53 -30.96
C ARG A 283 -8.91 -6.14 -31.58
N HIS A 284 -9.57 -5.22 -30.88
CA HIS A 284 -9.74 -3.84 -31.34
C HIS A 284 -8.38 -3.13 -31.44
N HIS A 285 -7.53 -3.24 -30.42
CA HIS A 285 -6.19 -2.65 -30.41
C HIS A 285 -5.30 -3.21 -31.54
N LEU A 286 -5.35 -4.53 -31.78
CA LEU A 286 -4.64 -5.16 -32.90
C LEU A 286 -5.17 -4.70 -34.27
N ALA A 287 -6.48 -4.47 -34.40
CA ALA A 287 -7.08 -3.96 -35.62
C ALA A 287 -6.68 -2.50 -35.91
N SER A 288 -6.81 -1.62 -34.91
CA SER A 288 -6.40 -0.21 -35.02
C SER A 288 -4.92 -0.06 -35.35
N ARG A 289 -4.06 -0.94 -34.79
CA ARG A 289 -2.64 -0.97 -35.12
C ARG A 289 -2.38 -1.40 -36.57
N ARG A 290 -3.07 -2.44 -37.06
CA ARG A 290 -2.94 -2.86 -38.47
C ARG A 290 -3.38 -1.77 -39.45
N GLU A 291 -4.33 -0.92 -39.05
CA GLU A 291 -4.73 0.25 -39.82
C GLU A 291 -3.68 1.38 -39.74
N ALA A 292 -3.12 1.66 -38.56
CA ALA A 292 -2.05 2.62 -38.37
C ALA A 292 -0.76 2.24 -39.13
N GLU A 293 -0.36 0.96 -39.11
CA GLU A 293 0.78 0.44 -39.87
C GLU A 293 0.58 0.54 -41.39
N ARG A 294 -0.66 0.37 -41.89
CA ARG A 294 -0.98 0.60 -43.31
C ARG A 294 -0.89 2.07 -43.73
N ASN A 295 -1.14 2.99 -42.79
CA ASN A 295 -1.17 4.43 -43.04
C ASN A 295 0.16 5.14 -42.70
N LYS A 296 1.17 4.45 -42.15
CA LYS A 296 2.47 5.05 -41.82
C LYS A 296 3.33 5.29 -43.09
N PRO A 297 3.91 6.49 -43.28
CA PRO A 297 4.90 6.74 -44.32
C PRO A 297 6.21 5.99 -44.01
N THR A 298 6.91 5.52 -45.05
CA THR A 298 8.15 4.74 -44.95
C THR A 298 9.22 5.48 -44.15
N GLY A 299 9.57 4.96 -42.97
CA GLY A 299 10.69 5.45 -42.13
C GLY A 299 10.33 6.00 -40.75
N ALA A 300 9.07 5.96 -40.31
CA ALA A 300 8.68 6.40 -38.97
C ALA A 300 8.89 5.31 -37.90
N GLU A 301 9.56 5.65 -36.79
CA GLU A 301 9.67 4.77 -35.60
C GLU A 301 8.30 4.53 -34.94
N VAL A 302 8.17 3.38 -34.28
CA VAL A 302 6.96 2.99 -33.52
C VAL A 302 6.97 3.75 -32.19
N ASP A 303 5.89 4.47 -31.89
CA ASP A 303 5.78 5.20 -30.63
C ASP A 303 5.69 4.19 -29.47
N PRO A 304 6.47 4.32 -28.37
CA PRO A 304 6.36 3.45 -27.20
C PRO A 304 4.95 3.34 -26.62
N HIS A 305 4.09 4.36 -26.81
CA HIS A 305 2.68 4.31 -26.43
C HIS A 305 1.79 3.47 -27.39
N GLU A 306 2.34 2.94 -28.50
CA GLU A 306 1.69 1.99 -29.42
C GLU A 306 1.92 0.51 -29.04
N LEU A 307 2.60 0.23 -27.91
CA LEU A 307 2.74 -1.13 -27.38
C LEU A 307 1.36 -1.72 -27.01
N PRO A 308 1.10 -3.01 -27.31
CA PRO A 308 -0.19 -3.62 -27.01
C PRO A 308 -0.49 -3.57 -25.51
N LEU A 309 -1.76 -3.35 -25.17
CA LEU A 309 -2.29 -3.61 -23.82
C LEU A 309 -1.93 -5.04 -23.41
N ASP A 310 -0.91 -5.19 -22.56
CA ASP A 310 -0.40 -6.49 -22.13
C ASP A 310 -1.24 -7.08 -21.00
N VAL A 311 -2.48 -7.45 -21.31
CA VAL A 311 -3.40 -8.08 -20.33
C VAL A 311 -3.15 -9.59 -20.19
N SER A 312 -1.99 -10.10 -20.63
CA SER A 312 -1.70 -11.54 -20.65
C SER A 312 -1.75 -12.17 -19.26
N VAL A 313 -1.16 -11.50 -18.27
CA VAL A 313 -1.12 -11.94 -16.87
C VAL A 313 -2.52 -12.00 -16.26
N GLU A 314 -3.32 -10.93 -16.40
CA GLU A 314 -4.72 -10.90 -15.93
C GLU A 314 -5.53 -12.04 -16.59
N VAL A 315 -5.41 -12.20 -17.90
CA VAL A 315 -6.13 -13.25 -18.65
C VAL A 315 -5.76 -14.65 -18.16
N ASP A 316 -4.49 -14.92 -17.94
CA ASP A 316 -4.03 -16.24 -17.51
C ASP A 316 -4.43 -16.55 -16.06
N MET A 317 -4.39 -15.55 -15.16
CA MET A 317 -4.94 -15.68 -13.81
C MET A 317 -6.45 -15.95 -13.84
N LEU A 318 -7.22 -15.19 -14.62
CA LEU A 318 -8.67 -15.39 -14.74
C LEU A 318 -9.03 -16.75 -15.34
N LYS A 319 -8.25 -17.29 -16.28
CA LYS A 319 -8.40 -18.67 -16.76
C LYS A 319 -8.13 -19.68 -15.66
N SER A 320 -7.07 -19.49 -14.85
CA SER A 320 -6.79 -20.33 -13.68
C SER A 320 -7.97 -20.34 -12.70
N VAL A 321 -8.59 -19.18 -12.46
CA VAL A 321 -9.83 -19.08 -11.66
C VAL A 321 -10.94 -19.94 -12.29
N LEU A 322 -11.22 -19.81 -13.58
CA LEU A 322 -12.27 -20.59 -14.24
C LEU A 322 -12.03 -22.09 -14.18
N ASP A 323 -10.79 -22.55 -14.33
CA ASP A 323 -10.48 -23.97 -14.25
C ASP A 323 -10.74 -24.49 -12.84
N LYS A 324 -10.35 -23.75 -11.80
CA LYS A 324 -10.66 -24.10 -10.39
C LYS A 324 -12.17 -24.13 -10.10
N VAL A 325 -12.95 -23.29 -10.78
CA VAL A 325 -14.42 -23.28 -10.66
C VAL A 325 -15.09 -24.43 -11.44
N LYS A 326 -14.57 -24.83 -12.61
CA LYS A 326 -15.18 -25.85 -13.49
C LYS A 326 -15.14 -27.27 -12.91
N TYR A 327 -14.12 -27.62 -12.14
CA TYR A 327 -13.98 -28.97 -11.58
C TYR A 327 -14.76 -29.16 -10.25
N ALA A 328 -15.74 -28.30 -9.95
CA ALA A 328 -16.45 -28.22 -8.67
C ALA A 328 -17.86 -28.81 -8.78
#